data_AF-A0A6I0ER72-F1
#
_entry.id   AF-A0A6I0ER72-F1
#
_cell.length_a   1.000
_cell.length_b   1.000
_cell.length_c   1.000
_cell.angle_alpha   90.00
_cell.angle_beta   90.00
_cell.angle_gamma   90.00
#
_symmetry.space_group_name_H-M   'P 1'
#
loop_
_entity.id
_entity.type
_entity.pdbx_description
1 polymer ?
#
loop_
_entity_poly.entity_id
_entity_poly.type
_entity_poly.pdbx_seq_one_letter_code
_entity_poly.pdbx_strand_id
1 'polypeptide(L)'
;MRKKIFQNQQGFSLIELIVVVAVIGILIVVMIPKVGGAPDKAKLAGVKSDFLAIETAVRSHFLENSKLPKLDEINKSNLLDYELVAPSSTNNGDSVYKDPWNQPYSYNFKTDKEVEVSSSGPIGYEHMITVTFSIVEGRLKVAYKEDDDPT
;
A
#
# COMPACT_ATOMS: atom_id res chain seq x y z
N MET A 1 56.16 -54.33 -24.60
CA MET A 1 55.88 -53.11 -25.39
C MET A 1 54.63 -52.42 -24.83
N ARG A 2 54.74 -51.21 -24.27
CA ARG A 2 53.60 -50.41 -23.77
C ARG A 2 53.20 -49.38 -24.83
N LYS A 3 52.01 -49.52 -25.40
CA LYS A 3 51.42 -48.56 -26.35
C LYS A 3 50.97 -47.33 -25.56
N LYS A 4 51.65 -46.19 -25.70
CA LYS A 4 51.20 -44.91 -25.12
C LYS A 4 49.98 -44.44 -25.91
N ILE A 5 48.83 -44.37 -25.24
CA ILE A 5 47.61 -43.76 -25.77
C ILE A 5 47.82 -42.25 -25.69
N PHE A 6 48.01 -41.58 -26.82
CA PHE A 6 47.93 -40.12 -26.88
C PHE A 6 46.48 -39.73 -26.65
N GLN A 7 46.17 -39.20 -25.47
CA GLN A 7 44.86 -38.61 -25.21
C GLN A 7 44.79 -37.27 -25.95
N ASN A 8 43.90 -37.21 -26.94
CA ASN A 8 43.67 -36.04 -27.76
C ASN A 8 42.98 -34.96 -26.91
N GLN A 9 43.76 -34.05 -26.33
CA GLN A 9 43.23 -32.90 -25.59
C GLN A 9 42.60 -31.94 -26.60
N GLN A 10 41.27 -31.97 -26.72
CA GLN A 10 40.52 -31.02 -27.52
C GLN A 10 40.48 -29.69 -26.75
N GLY A 11 41.22 -28.69 -27.22
CA GLY A 11 41.17 -27.33 -26.71
C GLY A 11 39.95 -26.58 -27.25
N PHE A 12 39.41 -25.65 -26.46
CA PHE A 12 38.34 -24.75 -26.89
C PHE A 12 38.78 -23.87 -28.06
N SER A 13 37.89 -23.66 -29.03
CA SER A 13 38.12 -22.72 -30.13
C SER A 13 37.82 -21.28 -29.70
N LEU A 14 38.57 -20.31 -30.24
CA LEU A 14 38.28 -18.89 -30.05
C LEU A 14 36.85 -18.53 -30.51
N ILE A 15 36.35 -19.19 -31.55
CA ILE A 15 34.98 -18.94 -32.03
C ILE A 15 33.92 -19.39 -31.02
N GLU A 16 34.15 -20.49 -30.29
CA GLU A 16 33.22 -20.98 -29.27
C GLU A 16 33.11 -19.97 -28.13
N LEU A 17 34.25 -19.40 -27.70
CA LEU A 17 34.25 -18.37 -26.68
C LEU A 17 33.49 -17.11 -27.15
N ILE A 18 33.77 -16.65 -28.38
CA ILE A 18 33.16 -15.43 -28.95
C ILE A 18 31.65 -15.56 -29.06
N VAL A 19 31.14 -16.71 -29.53
CA VAL A 19 29.69 -16.94 -29.64
C VAL A 19 29.04 -16.95 -28.26
N VAL A 20 29.68 -17.55 -27.25
CA VAL A 20 29.14 -17.59 -25.88
C VAL A 20 29.04 -16.20 -25.27
N VAL A 21 30.09 -15.37 -25.35
CA VAL A 21 30.01 -13.99 -24.82
C VAL A 21 29.05 -13.11 -25.61
N ALA A 22 28.89 -13.34 -26.91
CA ALA A 22 27.90 -12.63 -27.72
C ALA A 22 26.46 -12.95 -27.27
N VAL A 23 26.13 -14.24 -27.03
CA VAL A 23 24.81 -14.64 -26.53
C VAL A 23 24.56 -14.11 -25.12
N ILE A 24 25.55 -14.18 -24.22
CA ILE A 24 25.45 -13.61 -22.87
C ILE A 24 25.19 -12.09 -22.93
N GLY A 25 25.86 -11.37 -23.82
CA GLY A 25 25.66 -9.93 -24.01
C GLY A 25 24.22 -9.58 -24.43
N ILE A 26 23.62 -10.37 -25.33
CA ILE A 26 22.22 -10.18 -25.76
C ILE A 26 21.26 -10.48 -24.61
N LEU A 27 21.51 -11.56 -23.85
CA LEU A 27 20.64 -11.96 -22.74
C LEU A 27 20.59 -10.89 -21.65
N ILE A 28 21.72 -10.27 -21.29
CA ILE A 28 21.77 -9.24 -20.24
C ILE A 28 20.84 -8.06 -20.55
N VAL A 29 20.74 -7.64 -21.81
CA VAL A 29 19.89 -6.51 -22.24
C VAL A 29 18.41 -6.76 -21.95
N VAL A 30 17.95 -8.00 -22.08
CA VAL A 30 16.54 -8.38 -21.86
C VAL A 30 16.28 -8.93 -20.46
N MET A 31 17.33 -9.10 -19.64
CA MET A 31 17.23 -9.78 -18.34
C MET A 31 16.71 -8.89 -17.21
N ILE A 32 16.30 -7.65 -17.48
CA ILE A 32 15.66 -6.80 -16.48
C ILE A 32 14.16 -7.12 -16.43
N PRO A 33 13.66 -7.79 -15.37
CA PRO A 33 12.22 -7.90 -15.18
C PRO A 33 11.62 -6.50 -14.98
N LYS A 34 10.64 -6.13 -15.82
CA LYS A 34 9.85 -4.91 -15.65
C LYS A 34 8.85 -5.09 -14.50
N VAL A 35 9.31 -4.90 -13.27
CA VAL A 35 8.47 -4.81 -12.05
C VAL A 35 7.99 -3.37 -11.79
N GLY A 36 7.64 -2.62 -12.83
CA GLY A 36 7.14 -1.26 -12.70
C GLY A 36 5.62 -1.23 -12.54
N GLY A 37 5.11 -0.74 -11.40
CA GLY A 37 3.69 -0.37 -11.18
C GLY A 37 2.76 -1.45 -10.63
N ALA A 38 3.16 -2.74 -10.61
CA ALA A 38 2.44 -3.77 -9.87
C ALA A 38 2.36 -3.51 -8.35
N PRO A 39 3.40 -2.96 -7.69
CA PRO A 39 3.33 -2.63 -6.27
C PRO A 39 2.27 -1.56 -5.98
N ASP A 40 2.15 -0.53 -6.81
CA ASP A 40 1.32 0.63 -6.49
C ASP A 40 -0.19 0.32 -6.56
N LYS A 41 -0.61 -0.49 -7.55
CA LYS A 41 -1.99 -0.98 -7.60
C LYS A 41 -2.34 -1.87 -6.42
N ALA A 42 -1.41 -2.72 -5.99
CA ALA A 42 -1.61 -3.59 -4.83
C ALA A 42 -1.70 -2.75 -3.54
N LYS A 43 -0.88 -1.70 -3.40
CA LYS A 43 -0.97 -0.74 -2.29
C LYS A 43 -2.31 -0.02 -2.26
N LEU A 44 -2.77 0.51 -3.39
CA LEU A 44 -4.09 1.15 -3.49
C LEU A 44 -5.24 0.19 -3.11
N ALA A 45 -5.17 -1.07 -3.55
CA ALA A 45 -6.14 -2.09 -3.16
C ALA A 45 -6.10 -2.37 -1.65
N GLY A 46 -4.91 -2.38 -1.04
CA GLY A 46 -4.75 -2.47 0.41
C GLY A 46 -5.44 -1.32 1.14
N VAL A 47 -5.19 -0.08 0.72
CA VAL A 47 -5.85 1.10 1.30
C VAL A 47 -7.38 1.04 1.15
N LYS A 48 -7.89 0.58 0.01
CA LYS A 48 -9.35 0.40 -0.17
C LYS A 48 -9.91 -0.65 0.80
N SER A 49 -9.18 -1.75 1.03
CA SER A 49 -9.58 -2.76 2.03
C SER A 49 -9.58 -2.21 3.45
N ASP A 50 -8.57 -1.42 3.79
CA ASP A 50 -8.45 -0.74 5.08
C ASP A 50 -9.64 0.19 5.35
N PHE A 51 -10.03 0.99 4.35
CA PHE A 51 -11.21 1.85 4.46
C PHE A 51 -12.52 1.09 4.63
N LEU A 52 -12.66 -0.09 4.02
CA LEU A 52 -13.85 -0.95 4.23
C LEU A 52 -13.93 -1.47 5.67
N ALA A 53 -12.79 -1.80 6.28
CA ALA A 53 -12.75 -2.17 7.70
C ALA A 53 -13.16 -0.99 8.60
N ILE A 54 -12.63 0.20 8.33
CA ILE A 54 -12.99 1.44 9.05
C ILE A 54 -14.48 1.76 8.86
N GLU A 55 -15.01 1.65 7.64
CA GLU A 55 -16.44 1.86 7.37
C GLU A 55 -17.30 0.89 8.16
N THR A 56 -16.94 -0.38 8.20
CA THR A 56 -17.67 -1.42 8.93
C THR A 56 -17.71 -1.10 10.43
N ALA A 57 -16.57 -0.70 10.99
CA ALA A 57 -16.45 -0.26 12.38
C ALA A 57 -17.33 0.96 12.69
N VAL A 58 -17.26 2.01 11.85
CA VAL A 58 -18.06 3.23 11.99
C VAL A 58 -19.56 2.92 11.86
N ARG A 59 -19.95 2.06 10.91
CA ARG A 59 -21.33 1.59 10.75
C ARG A 59 -21.83 0.86 11.98
N SER A 60 -21.06 -0.07 12.52
CA SER A 60 -21.42 -0.81 13.74
C SER A 60 -21.66 0.14 14.91
N HIS A 61 -20.74 1.09 15.13
CA HIS A 61 -20.90 2.10 16.17
C HIS A 61 -22.14 2.98 15.96
N PHE A 62 -22.40 3.38 14.71
CA PHE A 62 -23.58 4.18 14.38
C PHE A 62 -24.88 3.41 14.66
N LEU A 63 -24.93 2.10 14.41
CA LEU A 63 -26.11 1.28 14.68
C LEU A 63 -26.40 1.18 16.18
N GLU A 64 -25.37 1.12 17.02
CA GLU A 64 -25.52 1.00 18.49
C GLU A 64 -25.81 2.35 19.16
N ASN A 65 -25.09 3.40 18.77
CA ASN A 65 -25.10 4.69 19.47
C ASN A 65 -25.84 5.81 18.72
N SER A 66 -26.30 5.55 17.49
CA SER A 66 -26.93 6.54 16.59
C SER A 66 -26.10 7.80 16.34
N LYS A 67 -24.78 7.71 16.56
CA LYS A 67 -23.82 8.82 16.45
C LYS A 67 -22.54 8.34 15.77
N LEU A 68 -21.90 9.24 15.02
CA LEU A 68 -20.56 8.99 14.51
C LEU A 68 -19.58 8.94 15.69
N PRO A 69 -18.67 7.96 15.71
CA PRO A 69 -17.69 7.87 16.78
C PRO A 69 -16.73 9.06 16.72
N LYS A 70 -16.26 9.54 17.86
CA LYS A 70 -15.12 10.47 17.92
C LYS A 70 -13.81 9.70 17.88
N LEU A 71 -12.69 10.38 17.60
CA LEU A 71 -11.38 9.74 17.57
C LEU A 71 -11.05 8.98 18.88
N ASP A 72 -11.33 9.61 20.03
CA ASP A 72 -11.14 8.99 21.34
C ASP A 72 -12.02 7.75 21.55
N GLU A 73 -13.22 7.75 20.96
CA GLU A 73 -14.14 6.62 21.05
C GLU A 73 -13.67 5.49 20.14
N ILE A 74 -13.23 5.76 18.91
CA ILE A 74 -12.65 4.73 18.02
C ILE A 74 -11.48 4.02 18.71
N ASN A 75 -10.53 4.80 19.24
CA ASN A 75 -9.31 4.26 19.85
C ASN A 75 -9.60 3.47 21.14
N LYS A 76 -10.69 3.78 21.87
CA LYS A 76 -11.07 3.07 23.12
C LYS A 76 -12.01 1.90 22.90
N SER A 77 -12.81 1.92 21.83
CA SER A 77 -13.93 1.00 21.67
C SER A 77 -13.53 -0.37 21.09
N ASN A 78 -12.23 -0.63 20.89
CA ASN A 78 -11.73 -1.83 20.21
C ASN A 78 -12.44 -2.10 18.87
N LEU A 79 -12.89 -1.04 18.21
CA LEU A 79 -13.60 -1.11 16.93
C LEU A 79 -12.64 -1.41 15.78
N LEU A 80 -11.37 -1.09 16.00
CA LEU A 80 -10.24 -1.40 15.13
C LEU A 80 -9.14 -1.96 16.02
N ASP A 81 -8.35 -2.89 15.47
CA ASP A 81 -7.19 -3.49 16.17
C ASP A 81 -6.03 -2.49 16.34
N TYR A 82 -6.21 -1.25 15.87
CA TYR A 82 -5.18 -0.23 15.75
C TYR A 82 -5.75 1.16 16.03
N GLU A 83 -4.87 2.08 16.44
CA GLU A 83 -5.23 3.46 16.73
C GLU A 83 -5.17 4.33 15.47
N LEU A 84 -6.21 5.16 15.27
CA LEU A 84 -6.21 6.21 14.25
C LEU A 84 -5.65 7.50 14.83
N VAL A 85 -5.15 8.38 13.96
CA VAL A 85 -4.44 9.59 14.36
C VAL A 85 -5.17 10.84 13.88
N ALA A 86 -5.19 11.90 14.69
CA ALA A 86 -5.71 13.19 14.26
C ALA A 86 -4.77 13.82 13.20
N PRO A 87 -5.28 14.62 12.24
CA PRO A 87 -4.52 15.13 11.09
C PRO A 87 -3.28 15.99 11.43
N SER A 88 -3.05 16.37 12.68
CA SER A 88 -1.88 17.15 13.13
C SER A 88 -1.03 16.44 14.19
N SER A 89 -1.25 15.15 14.42
CA SER A 89 -0.52 14.39 15.42
C SER A 89 0.59 13.55 14.79
N THR A 90 1.84 13.82 15.16
CA THR A 90 3.00 13.00 14.75
C THR A 90 3.17 11.82 15.70
N ASN A 91 2.20 10.91 15.70
CA ASN A 91 2.33 9.65 16.42
C ASN A 91 2.91 8.59 15.48
N ASN A 92 4.21 8.30 15.63
CA ASN A 92 4.90 7.26 14.87
C ASN A 92 5.02 5.93 15.64
N GLY A 93 4.19 5.72 16.68
CA GLY A 93 4.21 4.52 17.51
C GLY A 93 3.85 3.23 16.76
N ASP A 94 4.10 2.09 17.41
CA ASP A 94 3.85 0.75 16.85
C ASP A 94 2.36 0.36 16.81
N SER A 95 1.50 1.01 17.60
CA SER A 95 0.04 0.77 17.67
C SER A 95 -0.79 1.54 16.64
N VAL A 96 -0.13 2.33 15.77
CA VAL A 96 -0.80 3.21 14.82
C VAL A 96 -1.13 2.46 13.52
N TYR A 97 -2.37 2.60 13.05
CA TYR A 97 -2.77 2.05 11.76
C TYR A 97 -2.13 2.87 10.63
N LYS A 98 -1.33 2.20 9.79
CA LYS A 98 -0.53 2.83 8.74
C LYS A 98 -0.94 2.31 7.37
N ASP A 99 -0.89 3.20 6.39
CA ASP A 99 -1.07 2.86 5.00
C ASP A 99 0.17 2.14 4.43
N PRO A 100 0.11 1.62 3.19
CA PRO A 100 1.24 0.92 2.55
C PRO A 100 2.47 1.79 2.24
N TRP A 101 2.40 3.10 2.49
CA TRP A 101 3.52 4.04 2.43
C TRP A 101 4.03 4.43 3.82
N ASN A 102 3.59 3.69 4.85
CA ASN A 102 3.98 3.87 6.24
C ASN A 102 3.57 5.24 6.82
N GLN A 103 2.52 5.84 6.28
CA GLN A 103 1.89 7.04 6.82
C GLN A 103 0.64 6.66 7.63
N PRO A 104 0.37 7.31 8.76
CA PRO A 104 -0.83 7.04 9.54
C PRO A 104 -2.09 7.51 8.81
N TYR A 105 -3.20 6.77 8.98
CA TYR A 105 -4.50 7.26 8.55
C TYR A 105 -4.95 8.45 9.41
N SER A 106 -5.34 9.53 8.74
CA SER A 106 -5.81 10.75 9.38
C SER A 106 -7.32 10.65 9.60
N TYR A 107 -7.75 10.89 10.83
CA TYR A 107 -9.15 10.92 11.22
C TYR A 107 -9.55 12.34 11.63
N ASN A 108 -10.36 12.99 10.79
CA ASN A 108 -10.80 14.36 10.97
C ASN A 108 -12.30 14.41 11.28
N PHE A 109 -12.62 14.82 12.51
CA PHE A 109 -14.00 15.02 12.93
C PHE A 109 -14.43 16.45 12.59
N LYS A 110 -15.16 16.64 11.47
CA LYS A 110 -15.62 17.96 11.03
C LYS A 110 -16.84 18.43 11.82
N THR A 111 -17.82 17.55 12.01
CA THR A 111 -19.09 17.87 12.67
C THR A 111 -19.70 16.60 13.28
N ASP A 112 -20.65 16.72 14.20
CA ASP A 112 -21.39 15.58 14.78
C ASP A 112 -22.07 14.65 13.76
N LYS A 113 -22.24 15.13 12.52
CA LYS A 113 -22.84 14.40 11.41
C LYS A 113 -21.85 14.11 10.29
N GLU A 114 -20.60 14.56 10.38
CA GLU A 114 -19.63 14.42 9.30
C GLU A 114 -18.23 14.15 9.85
N VAL A 115 -17.69 13.00 9.43
CA VAL A 115 -16.33 12.54 9.73
C VAL A 115 -15.62 12.27 8.43
N GLU A 116 -14.35 12.61 8.37
CA GLU A 116 -13.48 12.33 7.24
C GLU A 116 -12.30 11.48 7.69
N VAL A 117 -12.00 10.44 6.92
CA VAL A 117 -10.83 9.60 7.12
C VAL A 117 -10.02 9.62 5.83
N SER A 118 -8.74 9.98 5.91
CA SER A 118 -7.87 10.12 4.75
C SER A 118 -6.56 9.37 4.90
N SER A 119 -6.04 8.90 3.77
CA SER A 119 -4.68 8.36 3.61
C SER A 119 -3.87 9.38 2.83
N SER A 120 -2.69 9.73 3.34
CA SER A 120 -1.76 10.62 2.65
C SER A 120 -1.10 9.93 1.45
N GLY A 121 -0.97 8.60 1.44
CA GLY A 121 -0.34 7.89 0.34
C GLY A 121 1.18 8.11 0.31
N PRO A 122 1.82 8.09 -0.88
CA PRO A 122 3.24 8.38 -0.98
C PRO A 122 3.59 9.76 -0.38
N ILE A 123 4.85 9.95 0.04
CA ILE A 123 5.30 11.22 0.60
C ILE A 123 5.16 12.33 -0.47
N GLY A 124 4.50 13.43 -0.12
CA GLY A 124 4.28 14.60 -1.00
C GLY A 124 2.85 14.78 -1.50
N TYR A 125 1.95 13.85 -1.19
CA TYR A 125 0.53 13.97 -1.48
C TYR A 125 -0.20 14.42 -0.21
N GLU A 126 -1.10 15.40 -0.32
CA GLU A 126 -1.88 15.90 0.83
C GLU A 126 -2.88 14.82 1.29
N HIS A 127 -3.68 14.32 0.34
CA HIS A 127 -4.59 13.18 0.51
C HIS A 127 -4.64 12.38 -0.78
N MET A 128 -4.37 11.08 -0.72
CA MET A 128 -4.45 10.19 -1.89
C MET A 128 -5.86 9.58 -2.01
N ILE A 129 -6.43 9.14 -0.89
CA ILE A 129 -7.81 8.64 -0.81
C ILE A 129 -8.46 9.20 0.46
N THR A 130 -9.65 9.75 0.30
CA THR A 130 -10.46 10.33 1.37
C THR A 130 -11.84 9.68 1.39
N VAL A 131 -12.25 9.24 2.57
CA VAL A 131 -13.57 8.67 2.84
C VAL A 131 -14.33 9.56 3.81
N THR A 132 -15.46 10.09 3.36
CA THR A 132 -16.33 10.95 4.17
C THR A 132 -17.56 10.18 4.60
N PHE A 133 -17.76 10.06 5.91
CA PHE A 133 -18.93 9.51 6.56
C PHE A 133 -19.86 10.65 6.94
N SER A 134 -21.04 10.72 6.35
CA SER A 134 -22.03 11.77 6.64
C SER A 134 -23.39 11.19 7.03
N ILE A 135 -24.07 11.80 7.99
CA ILE A 135 -25.45 11.45 8.34
C ILE A 135 -26.39 12.37 7.57
N VAL A 136 -27.11 11.81 6.60
CA VAL A 136 -28.11 12.52 5.79
C VAL A 136 -29.45 11.83 5.97
N GLU A 137 -30.45 12.56 6.45
CA GLU A 137 -31.81 12.04 6.68
C GLU A 137 -31.84 10.83 7.64
N GLY A 138 -30.96 10.81 8.64
CA GLY A 138 -30.87 9.71 9.62
C GLY A 138 -30.22 8.44 9.08
N ARG A 139 -29.69 8.46 7.85
CA ARG A 139 -28.92 7.36 7.27
C ARG A 139 -27.44 7.73 7.17
N LEU A 140 -26.58 6.76 7.43
CA LEU A 140 -25.16 6.89 7.14
C LEU A 140 -24.94 6.83 5.62
N LYS A 141 -24.33 7.88 5.07
CA LYS A 141 -23.81 7.94 3.71
C LYS A 141 -22.29 7.92 3.75
N VAL A 142 -21.69 7.19 2.83
CA VAL A 142 -20.24 7.10 2.67
C VAL A 142 -19.90 7.58 1.27
N ALA A 143 -18.97 8.53 1.18
CA ALA A 143 -18.46 9.07 -0.07
C ALA A 143 -16.96 8.83 -0.16
N TYR A 144 -16.50 8.37 -1.32
CA TYR A 144 -15.08 8.18 -1.61
C TYR A 144 -14.63 9.27 -2.59
N LYS A 145 -13.50 9.89 -2.28
CA LYS A 145 -12.79 10.81 -3.15
C LYS A 145 -11.37 10.30 -3.30
N GLU A 146 -10.98 10.01 -4.53
CA GLU A 146 -9.62 9.63 -4.90
C GLU A 146 -9.01 10.90 -5.50
N ASP A 147 -7.95 11.40 -4.88
CA ASP A 147 -7.29 12.64 -5.27
C ASP A 147 -6.01 12.25 -6.02
N ASP A 148 -6.04 12.45 -7.34
CA ASP A 148 -4.94 12.10 -8.25
C ASP A 148 -3.90 13.22 -8.39
N ASP A 149 -4.06 14.35 -7.70
CA ASP A 149 -3.25 15.55 -7.90
C ASP A 149 -2.02 15.57 -6.97
N PRO A 150 -0.79 15.42 -7.50
CA PRO A 150 0.42 15.73 -6.73
C PRO A 150 0.56 17.26 -6.62
N THR A 151 0.65 17.77 -5.39
CA THR A 151 1.04 19.17 -5.13
C THR A 151 2.54 19.39 -5.25
#